data_AF-A0A0D1Z8W4-F1
#
_entry.id   AF-A0A0D1Z8W4-F1
#
_cell.length_a   1.000
_cell.length_b   1.000
_cell.length_c   1.000
_cell.angle_alpha   90.00
_cell.angle_beta   90.00
_cell.angle_gamma   90.00
#
_symmetry.space_group_name_H-M   'P 1'
#
loop_
_entity.id
_entity.type
_entity.pdbx_description
1 polymer ?
#
loop_
_entity_poly.entity_id
_entity_poly.type
_entity_poly.pdbx_seq_one_letter_code
_entity_poly.pdbx_strand_id
1 'polypeptide(L)'
;MFYAMVLVRLQLYNGMHQPMYRDTLWLQLVDFMGDVIHFMNPFGDIRGWVNPGVFDSSYLGVLWSIPVEYRGSIALFAFCTGACKMTTRARMISTWVIIVFCYIWQACYISGFMGGFFIADLSLSRHPERYSNLPCNPAVSAASSSTSSRHQSLLSKVGHIILLVLGILLLGQTDLHRLGIWGAFPWGYLRTWEPYWWDCSGKRMFCVGPGAFLLCYALEFYPALQRPLHWRFSQYLGDISFGIYVTHVPTIIAHLLQVSRSLERGDLGQQLSRFFPRHCCGLCNNLHCFGLLLQGRCRRGQVRPMVAVKIVYSVALMFSH
;
A
#
# COMPACT_ATOMS: atom_id res chain seq x y z
N MET A 1 9.01 14.79 -3.48
CA MET A 1 10.50 14.68 -3.39
C MET A 1 11.19 15.99 -3.02
N PHE A 2 10.97 17.10 -3.74
CA PHE A 2 11.60 18.39 -3.42
C PHE A 2 11.41 18.83 -1.95
N TYR A 3 10.20 18.64 -1.40
CA TYR A 3 9.90 18.87 0.03
C TYR A 3 10.88 18.14 0.98
N ALA A 4 11.19 16.87 0.68
CA ALA A 4 12.12 16.10 1.50
C ALA A 4 13.55 16.66 1.41
N MET A 5 13.99 17.11 0.22
CA MET A 5 15.29 17.79 0.05
C MET A 5 15.38 19.07 0.89
N VAL A 6 14.31 19.88 0.93
CA VAL A 6 14.26 21.07 1.79
C VAL A 6 14.41 20.70 3.27
N LEU A 7 13.73 19.65 3.73
CA LEU A 7 13.88 19.16 5.11
C LEU A 7 15.29 18.64 5.42
N VAL A 8 15.94 17.99 4.45
CA VAL A 8 17.35 17.58 4.56
C VAL A 8 18.25 18.80 4.69
N ARG A 9 18.02 19.83 3.88
CA ARG A 9 18.81 21.06 3.93
C ARG A 9 18.66 21.81 5.26
N LEU A 10 17.47 21.79 5.85
CA LEU A 10 17.19 22.33 7.18
C LEU A 10 17.70 21.42 8.33
N GLN A 11 18.35 20.29 8.02
CA GLN A 11 18.81 19.29 8.98
C GLN A 11 17.70 18.77 9.91
N LEU A 12 16.46 18.82 9.42
CA LEU A 12 15.28 18.29 10.11
C LEU A 12 15.06 16.83 9.75
N TYR A 13 15.53 16.39 8.59
CA TYR A 13 15.40 15.03 8.10
C TYR A 13 16.75 14.58 7.53
N ASN A 14 17.16 13.34 7.78
CA ASN A 14 18.48 12.88 7.32
C ASN A 14 18.43 12.14 5.98
N GLY A 15 17.26 11.86 5.41
CA GLY A 15 17.11 10.90 4.32
C GLY A 15 16.71 9.52 4.82
N MET A 16 16.42 8.58 3.91
CA MET A 16 15.87 7.27 4.24
C MET A 16 16.96 6.24 4.56
N HIS A 17 18.04 6.19 3.77
CA HIS A 17 19.10 5.18 3.90
C HIS A 17 20.35 5.69 4.62
N GLN A 18 20.76 6.93 4.30
CA GLN A 18 22.01 7.52 4.77
C GLN A 18 21.82 9.03 4.96
N PRO A 19 22.63 9.69 5.81
CA PRO A 19 22.60 11.14 5.94
C PRO A 19 22.92 11.81 4.60
N MET A 20 21.90 12.44 4.00
CA MET A 20 21.96 13.07 2.66
C MET A 20 22.41 14.53 2.69
N TYR A 21 22.81 15.07 3.85
CA TYR A 21 23.19 16.47 3.97
C TYR A 21 24.49 16.77 3.20
N ARG A 22 24.47 17.83 2.39
CA ARG A 22 25.64 18.40 1.70
C ARG A 22 25.90 19.83 2.19
N ASP A 23 27.15 20.27 2.19
CA ASP A 23 27.55 21.57 2.76
C ASP A 23 26.95 22.76 2.00
N THR A 24 26.97 22.71 0.66
CA THR A 24 26.43 23.78 -0.19
C THR A 24 25.06 23.41 -0.75
N LEU A 25 24.21 24.43 -0.97
CA LEU A 25 22.90 24.24 -1.60
C LEU A 25 23.02 23.67 -3.01
N TRP A 26 24.06 24.09 -3.75
CA TRP A 26 24.33 23.57 -5.09
C TRP A 26 24.65 22.08 -5.06
N LEU A 27 25.54 21.62 -4.17
CA LEU A 27 25.84 20.20 -4.01
C LEU A 27 24.60 19.40 -3.62
N GLN A 28 23.76 19.94 -2.73
CA GLN A 28 22.49 19.32 -2.36
C GLN A 28 21.54 19.20 -3.55
N LEU A 29 21.45 20.23 -4.40
CA LEU A 29 20.59 20.21 -5.57
C LEU A 29 21.08 19.22 -6.63
N VAL A 30 22.39 19.16 -6.87
CA VAL A 30 22.98 18.18 -7.80
C VAL A 30 22.77 16.75 -7.32
N ASP A 31 22.98 16.49 -6.03
CA ASP A 31 22.73 15.20 -5.38
C ASP A 31 21.24 14.80 -5.49
N PHE A 32 20.34 15.74 -5.22
CA PHE A 32 18.90 15.57 -5.41
C PHE A 32 18.52 15.26 -6.87
N MET A 33 19.08 16.00 -7.84
CA MET A 33 18.80 15.77 -9.26
C MET A 33 19.32 14.39 -9.71
N GLY A 34 20.48 13.96 -9.21
CA GLY A 34 21.00 12.62 -9.46
C GLY A 34 20.06 11.52 -8.93
N ASP A 35 19.54 11.68 -7.71
CA ASP A 35 18.55 10.76 -7.13
C ASP A 35 17.23 10.74 -7.91
N VAL A 36 16.75 11.91 -8.35
CA VAL A 36 15.56 12.00 -9.22
C VAL A 36 15.80 11.27 -10.55
N ILE A 37 16.94 11.49 -11.21
CA ILE A 37 17.26 10.81 -12.47
C ILE A 37 17.36 9.30 -12.28
N HIS A 38 18.02 8.86 -11.20
CA HIS A 38 18.08 7.44 -10.84
C HIS A 38 16.67 6.88 -10.67
N PHE A 39 15.82 7.54 -9.87
CA PHE A 39 14.44 7.13 -9.59
C PHE A 39 13.51 7.16 -10.81
N MET A 40 13.81 7.97 -11.83
CA MET A 40 13.07 7.99 -13.10
C MET A 40 13.42 6.83 -14.04
N ASN A 41 14.41 5.99 -13.72
CA ASN A 41 14.78 4.85 -14.57
C ASN A 41 13.62 3.81 -14.65
N PRO A 42 12.97 3.66 -15.82
CA PRO A 42 11.81 2.78 -15.97
C PRO A 42 12.18 1.30 -15.95
N PHE A 43 13.48 0.95 -15.96
CA PHE A 43 14.02 -0.42 -16.01
C PHE A 43 14.71 -0.89 -14.72
N GLY A 44 14.65 -0.11 -13.62
CA GLY A 44 15.19 -0.51 -12.31
C GLY A 44 14.58 -1.79 -11.71
N ASP A 45 15.24 -2.40 -10.72
CA ASP A 45 14.69 -3.61 -10.09
C ASP A 45 13.62 -3.28 -9.04
N ILE A 46 12.39 -3.78 -9.22
CA ILE A 46 11.22 -3.43 -8.41
C ILE A 46 10.72 -4.63 -7.58
N ARG A 47 11.62 -5.50 -7.13
CA ARG A 47 11.28 -6.67 -6.30
C ARG A 47 10.77 -6.34 -4.87
N GLY A 48 10.22 -5.15 -4.67
CA GLY A 48 9.50 -4.71 -3.48
C GLY A 48 10.37 -4.09 -2.40
N TRP A 49 9.80 -3.21 -1.57
CA TRP A 49 10.49 -2.40 -0.54
C TRP A 49 11.32 -3.18 0.52
N VAL A 50 11.20 -4.50 0.61
CA VAL A 50 11.82 -5.32 1.68
C VAL A 50 13.23 -5.82 1.32
N ASN A 51 13.62 -5.84 0.03
CA ASN A 51 14.95 -6.27 -0.37
C ASN A 51 15.99 -5.14 -0.18
N PRO A 52 17.19 -5.43 0.35
CA PRO A 52 18.29 -4.47 0.32
C PRO A 52 18.73 -4.26 -1.14
N GLY A 53 18.77 -3.00 -1.61
CA GLY A 53 19.14 -2.63 -2.98
C GLY A 53 17.97 -2.42 -3.95
N VAL A 54 16.76 -2.22 -3.42
CA VAL A 54 15.56 -1.97 -4.22
C VAL A 54 15.59 -0.60 -4.85
N PHE A 55 14.97 -0.49 -6.03
CA PHE A 55 14.78 0.76 -6.73
C PHE A 55 13.82 1.69 -5.97
N ASP A 56 14.37 2.57 -5.16
CA ASP A 56 13.67 3.67 -4.51
C ASP A 56 14.53 4.94 -4.48
N SER A 57 14.04 5.97 -3.77
CA SER A 57 14.74 7.24 -3.61
C SER A 57 15.33 7.37 -2.22
N SER A 58 16.56 7.87 -2.17
CA SER A 58 17.26 8.13 -0.92
C SER A 58 16.64 9.28 -0.13
N TYR A 59 15.96 10.21 -0.82
CA TYR A 59 15.20 11.30 -0.19
C TYR A 59 13.82 10.87 0.26
N LEU A 60 13.16 9.97 -0.46
CA LEU A 60 11.79 9.59 -0.16
C LEU A 60 11.50 8.14 -0.56
N GLY A 61 11.85 7.23 0.34
CA GLY A 61 11.71 5.79 0.11
C GLY A 61 10.27 5.34 -0.14
N VAL A 62 9.25 6.05 0.38
CA VAL A 62 7.84 5.71 0.12
C VAL A 62 7.47 5.76 -1.36
N LEU A 63 8.19 6.52 -2.19
CA LEU A 63 7.87 6.66 -3.60
C LEU A 63 8.15 5.40 -4.43
N TRP A 64 8.70 4.33 -3.84
CA TRP A 64 8.93 3.04 -4.48
C TRP A 64 7.67 2.45 -5.16
N SER A 65 6.46 2.83 -4.75
CA SER A 65 5.23 2.36 -5.39
C SER A 65 5.00 2.96 -6.78
N ILE A 66 5.50 4.17 -7.07
CA ILE A 66 5.22 4.85 -8.34
C ILE A 66 5.79 4.08 -9.55
N PRO A 67 7.04 3.59 -9.54
CA PRO A 67 7.53 2.71 -10.60
C PRO A 67 6.73 1.41 -10.73
N VAL A 68 6.26 0.83 -9.61
CA VAL A 68 5.39 -0.36 -9.61
C VAL A 68 4.09 -0.05 -10.35
N GLU A 69 3.45 1.06 -9.99
CA GLU A 69 2.17 1.51 -10.55
C GLU A 69 2.28 1.79 -12.05
N TYR A 70 3.37 2.45 -12.46
CA TYR A 70 3.66 2.71 -13.87
C TYR A 70 3.81 1.42 -14.68
N ARG A 71 4.61 0.45 -14.22
CA ARG A 71 4.79 -0.83 -14.93
C ARG A 71 3.53 -1.68 -14.95
N GLY A 72 2.81 -1.73 -13.82
CA GLY A 72 1.53 -2.42 -13.73
C GLY A 72 0.51 -1.88 -14.72
N SER A 73 0.45 -0.55 -14.85
CA SER A 73 -0.41 0.13 -15.83
C SER A 73 -0.03 -0.20 -17.28
N ILE A 74 1.26 -0.19 -17.63
CA ILE A 74 1.71 -0.59 -18.97
C ILE A 74 1.29 -2.04 -19.29
N ALA A 75 1.52 -2.97 -18.36
CA ALA A 75 1.13 -4.37 -18.53
C ALA A 75 -0.39 -4.50 -18.73
N LEU A 76 -1.18 -3.75 -17.96
CA LEU A 76 -2.63 -3.70 -18.09
C LEU A 76 -3.07 -3.15 -19.45
N PHE A 77 -2.50 -2.03 -19.92
CA PHE A 77 -2.82 -1.46 -21.24
C PHE A 77 -2.43 -2.40 -22.39
N ALA A 78 -1.26 -3.04 -22.30
CA ALA A 78 -0.82 -4.04 -23.28
C ALA A 78 -1.81 -5.22 -23.32
N PHE A 79 -2.25 -5.70 -22.15
CA PHE A 79 -3.26 -6.75 -22.07
C PHE A 79 -4.60 -6.31 -22.66
N CYS A 80 -5.12 -5.13 -22.31
CA CYS A 80 -6.35 -4.58 -22.89
C CYS A 80 -6.28 -4.48 -24.41
N THR A 81 -5.13 -4.08 -24.94
CA THR A 81 -4.87 -4.02 -26.39
C THR A 81 -4.90 -5.41 -27.02
N GLY A 82 -4.26 -6.41 -26.41
CA GLY A 82 -4.31 -7.79 -26.89
C GLY A 82 -5.70 -8.43 -26.76
N ALA A 83 -6.45 -8.08 -25.70
CA ALA A 83 -7.75 -8.64 -25.38
C ALA A 83 -8.92 -7.95 -26.10
N CYS A 84 -8.67 -6.90 -26.89
CA CYS A 84 -9.72 -6.09 -27.52
C CYS A 84 -10.66 -6.89 -28.44
N LYS A 85 -10.17 -7.96 -29.06
CA LYS A 85 -10.95 -8.85 -29.94
C LYS A 85 -11.35 -10.18 -29.26
N MET A 86 -11.01 -10.38 -28.00
CA MET A 86 -11.33 -11.60 -27.28
C MET A 86 -12.79 -11.57 -26.81
N THR A 87 -13.45 -12.74 -26.83
CA THR A 87 -14.76 -12.88 -26.18
C THR A 87 -14.61 -12.70 -24.66
N THR A 88 -15.68 -12.28 -23.98
CA THR A 88 -15.65 -12.09 -22.51
C THR A 88 -15.15 -13.32 -21.76
N ARG A 89 -15.56 -14.53 -22.18
CA ARG A 89 -15.07 -15.77 -21.55
C ARG A 89 -13.58 -15.98 -21.77
N ALA A 90 -13.10 -15.81 -23.00
CA ALA A 90 -11.69 -15.96 -23.32
C ALA A 90 -10.83 -14.95 -22.57
N ARG A 91 -11.29 -13.69 -22.49
CA ARG A 91 -10.65 -12.60 -21.76
C ARG A 91 -10.56 -12.87 -20.25
N MET A 92 -11.61 -13.41 -19.65
CA MET A 92 -11.63 -13.78 -18.23
C MET A 92 -10.69 -14.95 -17.94
N ILE A 93 -10.67 -15.98 -18.81
CA ILE A 93 -9.75 -17.10 -18.69
C ILE A 93 -8.30 -16.63 -18.84
N SER A 94 -7.99 -15.83 -19.87
CA SER A 94 -6.63 -15.31 -20.08
C SER A 94 -6.16 -14.43 -18.93
N THR A 95 -7.07 -13.65 -18.33
CA THR A 95 -6.76 -12.85 -17.13
C THR A 95 -6.32 -13.74 -15.97
N TRP A 96 -7.06 -14.81 -15.66
CA TRP A 96 -6.68 -15.75 -14.60
C TRP A 96 -5.38 -16.50 -14.89
N VAL A 97 -5.17 -16.90 -16.15
CA VAL A 97 -3.92 -17.53 -16.57
C VAL A 97 -2.74 -16.59 -16.28
N ILE A 98 -2.84 -15.32 -16.68
CA ILE A 98 -1.79 -14.31 -16.40
C ILE A 98 -1.61 -14.12 -14.90
N ILE A 99 -2.69 -13.98 -14.12
CA ILE A 99 -2.61 -13.86 -12.65
C ILE A 99 -1.79 -15.01 -12.07
N VAL A 100 -2.12 -16.26 -12.41
CA VAL A 100 -1.42 -17.44 -11.88
C VAL A 100 0.05 -17.45 -12.28
N PHE A 101 0.38 -17.19 -13.54
CA PHE A 101 1.78 -17.11 -13.99
C PHE A 101 2.56 -15.99 -13.29
N CYS A 102 1.94 -14.81 -13.11
CA CYS A 102 2.53 -13.71 -12.36
C CYS A 102 2.79 -14.09 -10.90
N TYR A 103 1.89 -14.84 -10.24
CA TYR A 103 2.13 -15.38 -8.91
C TYR A 103 3.30 -16.36 -8.89
N ILE A 104 3.36 -17.32 -9.84
CA ILE A 104 4.46 -18.29 -9.93
C ILE A 104 5.82 -17.58 -10.04
N TRP A 105 5.88 -16.52 -10.85
CA TRP A 105 7.09 -15.71 -11.04
C TRP A 105 7.30 -14.61 -9.99
N GLN A 106 6.52 -14.58 -8.90
CA GLN A 106 6.62 -13.59 -7.82
C GLN A 106 6.39 -12.13 -8.30
N ALA A 107 5.78 -11.94 -9.47
CA ALA A 107 5.33 -10.64 -10.00
C ALA A 107 3.95 -10.26 -9.41
N CYS A 108 3.84 -10.29 -8.08
CA CYS A 108 2.60 -10.09 -7.35
C CYS A 108 1.93 -8.74 -7.66
N TYR A 109 2.72 -7.72 -7.98
CA TYR A 109 2.18 -6.41 -8.37
C TYR A 109 1.35 -6.49 -9.67
N ILE A 110 1.85 -7.13 -10.74
CA ILE A 110 1.11 -7.32 -12.01
C ILE A 110 -0.16 -8.12 -11.75
N SER A 111 -0.08 -9.15 -10.90
CA SER A 111 -1.24 -9.95 -10.53
C SER A 111 -2.35 -9.12 -9.87
N GLY A 112 -1.99 -8.09 -9.09
CA GLY A 112 -2.94 -7.15 -8.48
C GLY A 112 -3.65 -6.29 -9.51
N PHE A 113 -2.91 -5.73 -10.48
CA PHE A 113 -3.48 -4.97 -11.60
C PHE A 113 -4.44 -5.83 -12.44
N MET A 114 -4.03 -7.05 -12.78
CA MET A 114 -4.87 -8.01 -13.50
C MET A 114 -6.08 -8.47 -12.68
N GLY A 115 -5.96 -8.56 -11.35
CA GLY A 115 -7.07 -8.80 -10.44
C GLY A 115 -8.09 -7.66 -10.44
N GLY A 116 -7.64 -6.41 -10.45
CA GLY A 116 -8.50 -5.23 -10.63
C GLY A 116 -9.23 -5.25 -11.97
N PHE A 117 -8.52 -5.59 -13.05
CA PHE A 117 -9.12 -5.78 -14.37
C PHE A 117 -10.22 -6.84 -14.36
N PHE A 118 -9.95 -8.01 -13.75
CA PHE A 118 -10.94 -9.08 -13.63
C PHE A 118 -12.20 -8.61 -12.89
N ILE A 119 -12.04 -7.89 -11.77
CA ILE A 119 -13.17 -7.36 -11.00
C ILE A 119 -13.98 -6.38 -11.85
N ALA A 120 -13.32 -5.46 -12.56
CA ALA A 120 -13.97 -4.51 -13.44
C ALA A 120 -14.73 -5.21 -14.58
N ASP A 121 -14.12 -6.17 -15.26
CA ASP A 121 -14.73 -6.92 -16.36
C ASP A 121 -15.92 -7.76 -15.89
N LEU A 122 -15.80 -8.38 -14.71
CA LEU A 122 -16.89 -9.10 -14.07
C LEU A 122 -18.04 -8.18 -13.67
N SER A 123 -17.73 -6.99 -13.18
CA SER A 123 -18.72 -5.99 -12.78
C SER A 123 -19.51 -5.49 -13.98
N LEU A 124 -18.83 -5.14 -15.06
CA LEU A 124 -19.43 -4.79 -16.36
C LEU A 124 -20.30 -5.92 -16.92
N SER A 125 -19.86 -7.18 -16.79
CA SER A 125 -20.62 -8.35 -17.26
C SER A 125 -21.89 -8.61 -16.45
N ARG A 126 -21.90 -8.28 -15.15
CA ARG A 126 -23.06 -8.45 -14.25
C ARG A 126 -24.02 -7.27 -14.29
N HIS A 127 -23.51 -6.09 -14.63
CA HIS A 127 -24.22 -4.81 -14.65
C HIS A 127 -24.11 -4.16 -16.02
N PRO A 128 -24.76 -4.72 -17.07
CA PRO A 128 -24.67 -4.19 -18.42
C PRO A 128 -25.13 -2.73 -18.54
N GLU A 129 -26.00 -2.27 -17.63
CA GLU A 129 -26.40 -0.86 -17.48
C GLU A 129 -25.22 0.10 -17.23
N ARG A 130 -24.05 -0.41 -16.80
CA ARG A 130 -22.85 0.42 -16.67
C ARG A 130 -22.23 0.76 -18.02
N TYR A 131 -22.41 -0.08 -19.06
CA TYR A 131 -21.93 0.22 -20.41
C TYR A 131 -22.67 1.42 -21.04
N SER A 132 -23.98 1.55 -20.77
CA SER A 132 -24.78 2.67 -21.28
C SER A 132 -24.43 4.01 -20.62
N ASN A 133 -23.82 3.99 -19.44
CA ASN A 133 -23.45 5.18 -18.67
C ASN A 133 -21.98 5.61 -18.88
N LEU A 134 -21.24 4.95 -19.80
CA LEU A 134 -19.87 5.34 -20.11
C LEU A 134 -19.86 6.69 -20.85
N PRO A 135 -18.88 7.58 -20.58
CA PRO A 135 -18.78 8.92 -21.21
C PRO A 135 -18.75 8.90 -22.76
N CYS A 136 -18.43 7.75 -23.35
CA CYS A 136 -18.37 7.49 -24.79
C CYS A 136 -19.74 7.40 -25.49
N ASN A 137 -20.84 7.19 -24.75
CA ASN A 137 -22.20 7.04 -25.33
C ASN A 137 -23.13 8.20 -24.92
N PRO A 138 -23.09 9.35 -25.62
CA PRO A 138 -23.92 10.52 -25.28
C PRO A 138 -25.43 10.33 -25.54
N ALA A 139 -25.85 9.21 -26.14
CA ALA A 139 -27.23 9.01 -26.57
C ALA A 139 -28.21 8.53 -25.46
N VAL A 140 -27.74 8.22 -24.25
CA VAL A 140 -28.57 7.57 -23.20
C VAL A 140 -28.56 8.31 -21.85
N SER A 141 -27.84 9.44 -21.72
CA SER A 141 -27.75 10.19 -20.46
C SER A 141 -29.08 10.82 -19.98
N ALA A 142 -30.15 10.76 -20.78
CA ALA A 142 -31.48 11.28 -20.42
C ALA A 142 -32.51 10.20 -20.04
N ALA A 143 -32.21 8.90 -20.17
CA ALA A 143 -33.25 7.85 -20.10
C ALA A 143 -33.05 6.74 -19.05
N SER A 144 -31.98 6.74 -18.24
CA SER A 144 -31.71 5.63 -17.32
C SER A 144 -31.85 6.00 -15.85
N SER A 145 -33.10 6.15 -15.38
CA SER A 145 -33.46 6.16 -13.96
C SER A 145 -34.30 4.94 -13.57
N SER A 146 -34.03 3.77 -14.15
CA SER A 146 -34.58 2.49 -13.67
C SER A 146 -33.47 1.66 -13.04
N THR A 147 -33.08 2.00 -11.81
CA THR A 147 -32.30 1.10 -10.96
C THR A 147 -33.17 -0.10 -10.60
N SER A 148 -33.12 -1.16 -11.43
CA SER A 148 -33.65 -2.46 -11.03
C SER A 148 -32.72 -3.01 -9.94
N SER A 149 -32.98 -2.67 -8.69
CA SER A 149 -32.23 -3.22 -7.55
C SER A 149 -32.52 -4.71 -7.47
N ARG A 150 -31.69 -5.53 -8.11
CA ARG A 150 -31.76 -6.98 -7.96
C ARG A 150 -31.54 -7.27 -6.48
N HIS A 151 -32.59 -7.72 -5.80
CA HIS A 151 -32.53 -8.02 -4.38
C HIS A 151 -31.46 -9.10 -4.14
N GLN A 152 -30.37 -8.71 -3.49
CA GLN A 152 -29.34 -9.66 -3.08
C GLN A 152 -29.90 -10.56 -1.97
N SER A 153 -29.75 -11.87 -2.13
CA SER A 153 -30.13 -12.84 -1.11
C SER A 153 -29.33 -12.60 0.17
N LEU A 154 -29.90 -12.95 1.33
CA LEU A 154 -29.21 -12.85 2.62
C LEU A 154 -27.88 -13.60 2.62
N LEU A 155 -27.86 -14.78 1.99
CA LEU A 155 -26.64 -15.58 1.81
C LEU A 155 -25.56 -14.83 1.04
N SER A 156 -25.94 -14.11 -0.03
CA SER A 156 -25.01 -13.30 -0.80
C SER A 156 -24.43 -12.16 0.05
N LYS A 157 -25.25 -11.48 0.85
CA LYS A 157 -24.78 -10.40 1.76
C LYS A 157 -23.78 -10.93 2.79
N VAL A 158 -24.12 -12.04 3.45
CA VAL A 158 -23.24 -12.71 4.42
C VAL A 158 -21.93 -13.14 3.75
N GLY A 159 -22.00 -13.68 2.53
CA GLY A 159 -20.83 -14.04 1.74
C GLY A 159 -19.88 -12.86 1.51
N HIS A 160 -20.38 -11.70 1.07
CA HIS A 160 -19.54 -10.51 0.86
C HIS A 160 -18.91 -9.99 2.16
N ILE A 161 -19.64 -10.04 3.29
CA ILE A 161 -19.09 -9.66 4.60
C ILE A 161 -17.98 -10.63 5.03
N ILE A 162 -18.17 -11.94 4.84
CA ILE A 162 -17.13 -12.94 5.12
C ILE A 162 -15.90 -12.69 4.26
N LEU A 163 -16.05 -12.42 2.96
CA LEU A 163 -14.95 -12.11 2.05
C LEU A 163 -14.23 -10.82 2.46
N LEU A 164 -14.96 -9.79 2.91
CA LEU A 164 -14.38 -8.55 3.44
C LEU A 164 -13.53 -8.83 4.68
N VAL A 165 -14.09 -9.55 5.65
CA VAL A 165 -13.38 -9.88 6.90
C VAL A 165 -12.15 -10.74 6.60
N LEU A 166 -12.28 -11.75 5.72
CA LEU A 166 -11.15 -12.57 5.29
C LEU A 166 -10.07 -11.73 4.58
N GLY A 167 -10.47 -10.81 3.70
CA GLY A 167 -9.55 -9.89 3.04
C GLY A 167 -8.79 -9.02 4.04
N ILE A 168 -9.47 -8.44 5.03
CA ILE A 168 -8.85 -7.65 6.10
C ILE A 168 -7.90 -8.51 6.95
N LEU A 169 -8.29 -9.74 7.27
CA LEU A 169 -7.44 -10.68 8.02
C LEU A 169 -6.14 -10.99 7.25
N LEU A 170 -6.24 -11.29 5.95
CA LEU A 170 -5.06 -11.54 5.10
C LEU A 170 -4.16 -10.32 4.97
N LEU A 171 -4.73 -9.13 4.79
CA LEU A 171 -3.98 -7.86 4.74
C LEU A 171 -3.32 -7.51 6.09
N GLY A 172 -3.88 -8.02 7.19
CA GLY A 172 -3.38 -7.84 8.55
C GLY A 172 -2.11 -8.64 8.87
N GLN A 173 -1.49 -9.33 7.90
CA GLN A 173 -0.29 -10.14 8.13
C GLN A 173 0.79 -9.33 8.87
N THR A 174 1.27 -9.88 9.99
CA THR A 174 2.31 -9.30 10.83
C THR A 174 3.55 -10.17 10.83
N ASP A 175 4.73 -9.57 10.75
CA ASP A 175 6.00 -10.31 10.77
C ASP A 175 6.43 -10.72 12.19
N LEU A 176 5.78 -10.16 13.21
CA LEU A 176 6.12 -10.35 14.61
C LEU A 176 5.63 -11.71 15.11
N HIS A 177 6.53 -12.51 15.67
CA HIS A 177 6.26 -13.85 16.22
C HIS A 177 5.58 -13.83 17.61
N ARG A 178 5.17 -12.66 18.11
CA ARG A 178 4.65 -12.50 19.49
C ARG A 178 3.47 -11.53 19.53
N LEU A 179 2.31 -11.93 18.98
CA LEU A 179 1.07 -11.19 19.17
C LEU A 179 0.22 -11.80 20.29
N GLY A 180 0.50 -11.39 21.53
CA GLY A 180 -0.42 -11.54 22.66
C GLY A 180 -1.00 -12.95 22.86
N ILE A 181 -2.28 -13.00 23.25
CA ILE A 181 -2.99 -14.19 23.78
C ILE A 181 -3.20 -15.28 22.71
N TRP A 182 -3.24 -14.89 21.42
CA TRP A 182 -3.50 -15.79 20.28
C TRP A 182 -2.24 -16.22 19.52
N GLY A 183 -1.06 -15.73 19.94
CA GLY A 183 0.23 -16.13 19.39
C GLY A 183 0.36 -15.88 17.89
N ALA A 184 0.65 -16.94 17.13
CA ALA A 184 0.86 -16.90 15.68
C ALA A 184 -0.41 -17.18 14.87
N PHE A 185 -1.58 -17.39 15.49
CA PHE A 185 -2.82 -17.65 14.74
C PHE A 185 -3.41 -16.35 14.17
N PRO A 186 -3.96 -16.32 12.94
CA PRO A 186 -3.97 -17.39 11.92
C PRO A 186 -2.68 -17.47 11.06
N TRP A 187 -1.77 -16.51 11.16
CA TRP A 187 -0.71 -16.30 10.16
C TRP A 187 0.35 -17.42 10.11
N GLY A 188 0.53 -18.15 11.22
CA GLY A 188 1.41 -19.32 11.28
C GLY A 188 0.96 -20.44 10.35
N TYR A 189 -0.36 -20.63 10.16
CA TYR A 189 -0.89 -21.61 9.23
C TYR A 189 -0.75 -21.15 7.77
N LEU A 190 -0.97 -19.85 7.51
CA LEU A 190 -0.84 -19.31 6.16
C LEU A 190 0.61 -19.36 5.64
N ARG A 191 1.59 -19.22 6.53
CA ARG A 191 3.00 -19.37 6.18
C ARG A 191 3.35 -20.78 5.67
N THR A 192 2.60 -21.80 6.07
CA THR A 192 2.79 -23.17 5.56
C THR A 192 2.45 -23.30 4.08
N TRP A 193 1.58 -22.42 3.56
CA TRP A 193 1.20 -22.41 2.14
C TRP A 193 2.17 -21.61 1.26
N GLU A 194 3.15 -20.93 1.87
CA GLU A 194 4.15 -20.18 1.13
C GLU A 194 5.11 -21.15 0.43
N PRO A 195 5.31 -21.01 -0.90
CA PRO A 195 6.22 -21.87 -1.62
C PRO A 195 7.67 -21.71 -1.15
N TYR A 196 8.41 -22.83 -1.09
CA TYR A 196 9.80 -22.80 -0.61
C TYR A 196 10.75 -22.00 -1.51
N TRP A 197 10.44 -21.91 -2.81
CA TRP A 197 11.24 -21.22 -3.83
C TRP A 197 11.01 -19.71 -3.88
N TRP A 198 10.12 -19.17 -3.03
CA TRP A 198 9.89 -17.73 -2.95
C TRP A 198 10.97 -17.03 -2.15
N ASP A 199 11.38 -15.85 -2.62
CA ASP A 199 12.31 -14.99 -1.89
C ASP A 199 11.66 -14.47 -0.61
N CYS A 200 12.46 -14.09 0.39
CA CYS A 200 11.98 -13.56 1.67
C CYS A 200 11.02 -12.36 1.50
N SER A 201 11.22 -11.55 0.46
CA SER A 201 10.36 -10.41 0.13
C SER A 201 9.07 -10.82 -0.56
N GLY A 202 9.14 -11.80 -1.48
CA GLY A 202 7.95 -12.36 -2.13
C GLY A 202 7.00 -12.98 -1.10
N LYS A 203 7.53 -13.72 -0.12
CA LYS A 203 6.73 -14.38 0.94
C LYS A 203 5.81 -13.40 1.68
N ARG A 204 6.27 -12.17 1.91
CA ARG A 204 5.48 -11.13 2.58
C ARG A 204 4.32 -10.61 1.72
N MET A 205 4.45 -10.66 0.40
CA MET A 205 3.40 -10.23 -0.54
C MET A 205 2.39 -11.35 -0.85
N PHE A 206 2.73 -12.61 -0.54
CA PHE A 206 1.93 -13.79 -0.87
C PHE A 206 0.50 -13.71 -0.32
N CYS A 207 0.33 -13.35 0.96
CA CYS A 207 -1.00 -13.25 1.56
C CYS A 207 -1.68 -11.91 1.28
N VAL A 208 -0.89 -10.84 1.06
CA VAL A 208 -1.38 -9.49 0.84
C VAL A 208 -2.13 -9.38 -0.49
N GLY A 209 -1.62 -10.02 -1.56
CA GLY A 209 -2.25 -9.99 -2.87
C GLY A 209 -3.67 -10.57 -2.90
N PRO A 210 -3.90 -11.82 -2.43
CA PRO A 210 -5.24 -12.38 -2.34
C PRO A 210 -6.14 -11.62 -1.35
N GLY A 211 -5.58 -11.10 -0.25
CA GLY A 211 -6.31 -10.27 0.71
C GLY A 211 -6.85 -8.99 0.07
N ALA A 212 -6.01 -8.30 -0.71
CA ALA A 212 -6.37 -7.12 -1.49
C ALA A 212 -7.47 -7.43 -2.52
N PHE A 213 -7.31 -8.52 -3.28
CA PHE A 213 -8.30 -8.97 -4.26
C PHE A 213 -9.68 -9.24 -3.62
N LEU A 214 -9.70 -9.99 -2.51
CA LEU A 214 -10.94 -10.31 -1.79
C LEU A 214 -11.62 -9.05 -1.22
N LEU A 215 -10.83 -8.12 -0.68
CA LEU A 215 -11.32 -6.84 -0.17
C LEU A 215 -11.99 -6.04 -1.29
N CYS A 216 -11.31 -5.84 -2.42
CA CYS A 216 -11.87 -5.12 -3.56
C CYS A 216 -13.09 -5.81 -4.16
N TYR A 217 -13.07 -7.13 -4.26
CA TYR A 217 -14.24 -7.89 -4.73
C TYR A 217 -15.45 -7.67 -3.82
N ALA A 218 -15.26 -7.74 -2.50
CA ALA A 218 -16.34 -7.52 -1.54
C ALA A 218 -16.90 -6.09 -1.62
N LEU A 219 -16.02 -5.10 -1.79
CA LEU A 219 -16.41 -3.69 -1.94
C LEU A 219 -17.17 -3.44 -3.25
N GLU A 220 -16.72 -4.00 -4.38
CA GLU A 220 -17.33 -3.78 -5.69
C GLU A 220 -18.76 -4.32 -5.78
N PHE A 221 -19.00 -5.52 -5.21
CA PHE A 221 -20.28 -6.21 -5.37
C PHE A 221 -21.27 -5.99 -4.22
N TYR A 222 -20.87 -5.31 -3.13
CA TYR A 222 -21.77 -4.99 -2.02
C TYR A 222 -21.73 -3.49 -1.65
N PRO A 223 -22.59 -2.66 -2.27
CA PRO A 223 -22.60 -1.20 -2.08
C PRO A 223 -22.80 -0.73 -0.63
N ALA A 224 -23.40 -1.55 0.22
CA ALA A 224 -23.56 -1.20 1.64
C ALA A 224 -22.21 -1.06 2.36
N LEU A 225 -21.17 -1.80 1.94
CA LEU A 225 -19.82 -1.68 2.49
C LEU A 225 -19.09 -0.42 2.01
N GLN A 226 -19.51 0.15 0.88
CA GLN A 226 -18.95 1.40 0.34
C GLN A 226 -19.49 2.65 1.05
N ARG A 227 -20.63 2.55 1.76
CA ARG A 227 -21.25 3.68 2.47
C ARG A 227 -20.29 4.54 3.32
N PRO A 228 -19.44 3.96 4.20
CA PRO A 228 -18.46 4.77 4.93
C PRO A 228 -17.43 5.46 4.04
N LEU A 229 -17.06 4.86 2.89
CA LEU A 229 -16.12 5.44 1.94
C LEU A 229 -16.72 6.66 1.22
N HIS A 230 -18.05 6.71 1.06
CA HIS A 230 -18.75 7.85 0.46
C HIS A 230 -19.01 9.02 1.43
N TRP A 231 -18.61 8.91 2.70
CA TRP A 231 -18.75 10.04 3.62
C TRP A 231 -17.83 11.19 3.22
N ARG A 232 -18.30 12.44 3.42
CA ARG A 232 -17.56 13.67 3.07
C ARG A 232 -16.15 13.69 3.64
N PHE A 233 -15.99 13.21 4.87
CA PHE A 233 -14.68 13.09 5.51
C PHE A 233 -13.77 12.09 4.78
N SER A 234 -14.30 10.93 4.38
CA SER A 234 -13.53 9.91 3.66
C SER A 234 -13.16 10.38 2.25
N GLN A 235 -14.07 11.07 1.56
CA GLN A 235 -13.81 11.66 0.25
C GLN A 235 -12.75 12.76 0.33
N TYR A 236 -12.88 13.67 1.28
CA TYR A 236 -11.85 14.69 1.54
C TYR A 236 -10.48 14.06 1.84
N LEU A 237 -10.45 13.00 2.66
CA LEU A 237 -9.21 12.28 2.95
C LEU A 237 -8.63 11.59 1.70
N GLY A 238 -9.50 11.11 0.80
CA GLY A 238 -9.13 10.61 -0.52
C GLY A 238 -8.50 11.68 -1.40
N ASP A 239 -9.11 12.86 -1.48
CA ASP A 239 -8.63 13.98 -2.30
C ASP A 239 -7.21 14.45 -1.90
N ILE A 240 -6.89 14.40 -0.61
CA ILE A 240 -5.57 14.78 -0.09
C ILE A 240 -4.63 13.59 0.14
N SER A 241 -5.09 12.36 -0.14
CA SER A 241 -4.39 11.12 0.24
C SER A 241 -2.98 11.05 -0.33
N PHE A 242 -2.82 11.40 -1.61
CA PHE A 242 -1.52 11.41 -2.28
C PHE A 242 -0.55 12.41 -1.64
N GLY A 243 -1.03 13.62 -1.32
CA GLY A 243 -0.23 14.64 -0.65
C GLY A 243 0.24 14.18 0.73
N ILE A 244 -0.67 13.59 1.51
CA ILE A 244 -0.34 13.01 2.82
C ILE A 244 0.67 11.87 2.65
N TYR A 245 0.44 10.95 1.71
CA TYR A 245 1.32 9.80 1.44
C TYR A 245 2.76 10.20 1.08
N VAL A 246 2.94 11.31 0.36
CA VAL A 246 4.28 11.79 -0.01
C VAL A 246 4.97 12.50 1.15
N THR A 247 4.20 13.09 2.08
CA THR A 247 4.75 14.00 3.11
C THR A 247 4.82 13.38 4.51
N HIS A 248 4.01 12.37 4.83
CA HIS A 248 3.88 11.90 6.21
C HIS A 248 5.18 11.34 6.78
N VAL A 249 5.91 10.49 6.04
CA VAL A 249 7.18 9.91 6.53
C VAL A 249 8.22 10.99 6.88
N PRO A 250 8.63 11.87 5.94
CA PRO A 250 9.63 12.87 6.26
C PRO A 250 9.14 13.87 7.32
N THR A 251 7.85 14.21 7.35
CA THR A 251 7.27 15.12 8.36
C THR A 251 7.30 14.51 9.76
N ILE A 252 6.86 13.25 9.89
CA ILE A 252 6.84 12.53 11.17
C ILE A 252 8.27 12.38 11.70
N ILE A 253 9.21 11.93 10.85
CA ILE A 253 10.61 11.78 11.25
C ILE A 253 11.20 13.13 11.67
N ALA A 254 10.93 14.19 10.91
CA ALA A 254 11.41 15.52 11.25
C ALA A 254 10.91 16.01 12.62
N HIS A 255 9.63 15.81 12.89
CA HIS A 255 9.05 16.17 14.19
C HIS A 255 9.65 15.35 15.33
N LEU A 256 9.81 14.04 15.14
CA LEU A 256 10.43 13.16 16.14
C LEU A 256 11.88 13.56 16.45
N LEU A 257 12.67 13.89 15.43
CA LEU A 257 14.05 14.36 15.60
C LEU A 257 14.13 15.71 16.32
N GLN A 258 13.17 16.61 16.07
CA GLN A 258 13.09 17.88 16.81
C GLN A 258 12.75 17.66 18.28
N VAL A 259 11.79 16.78 18.57
CA VAL A 259 11.41 16.43 19.94
C VAL A 259 12.57 15.77 20.67
N SER A 260 13.27 14.82 20.03
CA SER A 260 14.42 14.14 20.64
C SER A 260 15.56 15.12 20.95
N ARG A 261 15.90 16.02 20.01
CA ARG A 261 16.93 17.05 20.24
C ARG A 261 16.54 18.02 21.35
N SER A 262 15.25 18.34 21.48
CA SER A 262 14.74 19.18 22.57
C SER A 262 14.87 18.48 23.92
N LEU A 263 14.57 17.18 23.99
CA LEU A 263 14.70 16.38 25.21
C LEU A 263 16.17 16.17 25.62
N GLU A 264 17.09 16.02 24.66
CA GLU A 264 18.53 15.90 24.93
C GLU A 264 19.17 17.16 25.52
N ARG A 265 18.59 18.34 25.26
CA ARG A 265 19.06 19.63 25.82
C ARG A 265 18.54 19.93 27.22
N GLY A 266 17.54 19.19 27.70
CA GLY A 266 17.07 19.26 29.09
C GLY A 266 17.81 18.26 29.99
N ASP A 267 17.85 18.53 31.30
CA ASP A 267 18.50 17.66 32.31
C ASP A 267 17.98 16.20 32.33
N LEU A 268 16.81 15.94 31.71
CA LEU A 268 16.25 14.59 31.54
C LEU A 268 16.96 13.72 30.48
N GLY A 269 17.78 14.32 29.59
CA GLY A 269 18.43 13.63 28.48
C GLY A 269 19.43 12.55 28.92
N GLN A 270 20.13 12.76 30.04
CA GLN A 270 21.08 11.77 30.57
C GLN A 270 20.39 10.53 31.14
N GLN A 271 19.20 10.65 31.75
CA GLN A 271 18.47 9.50 32.29
C GLN A 271 17.81 8.65 31.18
N LEU A 272 17.31 9.29 30.11
CA LEU A 272 16.71 8.61 28.96
C LEU A 272 17.75 7.96 28.03
N SER A 273 18.95 8.53 27.89
CA SER A 273 20.04 7.95 27.10
C SER A 273 20.57 6.62 27.64
N ARG A 274 20.33 6.31 28.93
CA ARG A 274 20.57 4.98 29.52
C ARG A 274 19.45 3.98 29.21
N PHE A 275 18.24 4.46 28.89
CA PHE A 275 17.07 3.63 28.57
C PHE A 275 16.95 3.34 27.07
N PHE A 276 17.47 4.21 26.21
CA PHE A 276 17.55 4.04 24.76
C PHE A 276 19.01 4.07 24.31
N PRO A 277 19.67 2.90 24.14
CA PRO A 277 21.06 2.86 23.73
C PRO A 277 21.22 3.48 22.34
N ARG A 278 22.30 4.25 22.16
CA ARG A 278 22.74 4.91 20.90
C ARG A 278 22.95 3.95 19.71
N HIS A 279 22.78 2.64 19.88
CA HIS A 279 22.84 1.65 18.80
C HIS A 279 21.64 1.67 17.83
N CYS A 280 20.58 2.43 18.13
CA CYS A 280 19.46 2.60 17.19
C CYS A 280 19.77 3.47 15.96
N CYS A 281 20.96 4.06 15.85
CA CYS A 281 21.35 4.82 14.65
C CYS A 281 21.60 3.90 13.42
N GLY A 282 21.90 2.61 13.64
CA GLY A 282 22.05 1.61 12.56
C GLY A 282 20.82 0.74 12.32
N LEU A 283 19.79 0.83 13.17
CA LEU A 283 18.57 0.02 13.09
C LEU A 283 17.31 0.81 12.66
N CYS A 284 17.44 2.11 12.40
CA CYS A 284 16.38 2.97 11.86
C CYS A 284 16.03 2.70 10.38
N ASN A 285 16.55 1.61 9.79
CA ASN A 285 16.30 1.22 8.39
C ASN A 285 15.07 0.33 8.22
N ASN A 286 14.24 0.14 9.25
CA ASN A 286 12.99 -0.60 9.13
C ASN A 286 11.83 0.18 9.73
N LEU A 287 10.74 0.34 8.95
CA LEU A 287 9.39 0.72 9.42
C LEU A 287 8.93 -0.11 10.65
N HIS A 288 9.56 -1.25 10.95
CA HIS A 288 9.36 -2.05 12.16
C HIS A 288 9.61 -1.27 13.47
N CYS A 289 10.48 -0.26 13.49
CA CYS A 289 10.73 0.54 14.70
C CYS A 289 9.58 1.50 15.06
N PHE A 290 8.68 1.83 14.14
CA PHE A 290 7.51 2.67 14.45
C PHE A 290 6.53 1.95 15.39
N GLY A 291 6.46 0.61 15.32
CA GLY A 291 5.71 -0.22 16.26
C GLY A 291 6.33 -0.30 17.66
N LEU A 292 7.66 -0.17 17.76
CA LEU A 292 8.39 -0.20 19.04
C LEU A 292 8.42 1.17 19.74
N LEU A 293 8.47 2.27 18.99
CA LEU A 293 8.46 3.64 19.55
C LEU A 293 7.13 4.02 20.23
N LEU A 294 6.02 3.36 19.86
CA LEU A 294 4.72 3.50 20.54
C LEU A 294 4.46 2.44 21.63
N GLN A 295 5.41 1.50 21.86
CA GLN A 295 5.29 0.43 22.87
C GLN A 295 6.05 0.73 24.18
N GLY A 296 6.47 1.98 24.40
CA GLY A 296 6.97 2.45 25.69
C GLY A 296 5.88 2.41 26.77
N ARG A 297 5.82 1.29 27.51
CA ARG A 297 5.09 1.03 28.78
C ARG A 297 4.15 2.16 29.26
N CYS A 298 2.89 2.09 28.85
CA CYS A 298 1.81 2.68 29.63
C CYS A 298 1.51 1.74 30.82
N ARG A 299 1.97 2.11 32.03
CA ARG A 299 1.55 1.44 33.27
C ARG A 299 0.07 1.75 33.49
N ARG A 300 -0.73 0.69 33.60
CA ARG A 300 -2.21 0.60 33.74
C ARG A 300 -3.00 0.57 32.42
N GLY A 301 -3.07 -0.64 31.86
CA GLY A 301 -4.36 -1.28 31.62
C GLY A 301 -5.30 -0.68 30.59
N GLN A 302 -4.86 -0.55 29.33
CA GLN A 302 -5.67 -0.81 28.12
C GLN A 302 -4.80 -0.54 26.89
N VAL A 303 -4.45 -1.59 26.14
CA VAL A 303 -3.74 -1.46 24.86
C VAL A 303 -4.73 -1.80 23.76
N ARG A 304 -5.18 -0.79 23.00
CA ARG A 304 -5.92 -1.00 21.75
C ARG A 304 -4.91 -1.15 20.61
N PRO A 305 -4.90 -2.25 19.84
CA PRO A 305 -4.03 -2.38 18.69
C PRO A 305 -4.51 -1.46 17.56
N MET A 306 -3.66 -0.51 17.12
CA MET A 306 -3.88 0.26 15.89
C MET A 306 -3.65 -0.63 14.66
N VAL A 307 -4.68 -1.40 14.30
CA VAL A 307 -4.80 -2.10 13.01
C VAL A 307 -4.97 -1.09 11.85
N ALA A 308 -5.38 0.14 12.15
CA ALA A 308 -5.71 1.19 11.19
C ALA A 308 -4.53 1.60 10.28
N VAL A 309 -3.29 1.62 10.77
CA VAL A 309 -2.16 2.12 9.97
C VAL A 309 -1.80 1.18 8.83
N LYS A 310 -1.82 -0.15 9.03
CA LYS A 310 -1.56 -1.11 7.94
C LYS A 310 -2.69 -1.17 6.92
N ILE A 311 -3.94 -1.04 7.37
CA ILE A 311 -5.09 -0.96 6.47
C ILE A 311 -4.97 0.30 5.60
N VAL A 312 -4.64 1.45 6.18
CA VAL A 312 -4.46 2.70 5.41
C VAL A 312 -3.34 2.58 4.38
N TYR A 313 -2.24 1.89 4.65
CA TYR A 313 -1.17 1.70 3.64
C TYR A 313 -1.55 0.73 2.52
N SER A 314 -2.17 -0.41 2.84
CA SER A 314 -2.59 -1.38 1.82
C SER A 314 -3.81 -0.90 1.01
N VAL A 315 -4.66 -0.07 1.62
CA VAL A 315 -5.77 0.63 0.97
C VAL A 315 -5.24 1.82 0.17
N ALA A 316 -4.27 2.61 0.65
CA ALA A 316 -3.65 3.70 -0.15
C ALA A 316 -2.90 3.18 -1.38
N LEU A 317 -2.30 1.99 -1.30
CA LEU A 317 -1.73 1.26 -2.45
C LEU A 317 -2.77 0.82 -3.49
N MET A 318 -4.06 0.77 -3.11
CA MET A 318 -5.17 0.36 -3.98
C MET A 318 -6.10 1.50 -4.40
N PHE A 319 -6.13 2.59 -3.63
CA PHE A 319 -6.97 3.78 -3.85
C PHE A 319 -6.20 4.98 -4.39
N SER A 320 -4.94 4.81 -4.79
CA SER A 320 -4.25 5.80 -5.65
C SER A 320 -4.72 5.61 -7.10
N HIS A 321 -6.00 5.87 -7.34
CA HIS A 321 -6.59 6.20 -8.64
C HIS A 321 -7.95 6.87 -8.47
#